data_AF-A0A7W4NQZ9-F1
#
_entry.id   AF-A0A7W4NQZ9-F1
#
_cell.length_a   1.000
_cell.length_b   1.000
_cell.length_c   1.000
_cell.angle_alpha   90.00
_cell.angle_beta   90.00
_cell.angle_gamma   90.00
#
_symmetry.space_group_name_H-M   'P 1'
#
loop_
_entity.id
_entity.type
_entity.pdbx_description
1 polymer ?
#
loop_
_entity_poly.entity_id
_entity_poly.type
_entity_poly.pdbx_seq_one_letter_code
_entity_poly.pdbx_strand_id
1 'polypeptide(L)'
;MINAEERKGSFSHMARLVGNVLVSEALGLDLSNGPDDILRFRPLEDFNIILSEVIREAIDKKLGSQALKRDIDKFARDLISIPGLSGVIITPEPIENEELEEDDITKNNETQSNNDEKENNSDNNRPKPPKKPEHIKQEKTIYEGLKKLSSEKLESLYYSICIVSAKSHTPLIAVGIWSFIESLTASMGREETTPFKDFLNKHRLQKLGIGQGKALNAPISSISRIAEYGNLTKHHKVAAQFDYSQMINDMKVIEPLISACINEINNND
;
A
#
# COMPACT_ATOMS: atom_id res chain seq x y z
N MET A 1 -22.51 7.91 -23.23
CA MET A 1 -21.62 6.76 -22.95
C MET A 1 -20.72 6.52 -24.16
N ILE A 2 -19.43 6.29 -23.93
CA ILE A 2 -18.39 6.14 -24.97
C ILE A 2 -18.35 4.66 -25.42
N ASN A 3 -18.26 4.41 -26.73
CA ASN A 3 -18.15 3.04 -27.26
C ASN A 3 -16.74 2.43 -27.00
N ALA A 4 -16.56 1.15 -27.30
CA ALA A 4 -15.30 0.45 -27.01
C ALA A 4 -14.11 0.91 -27.88
N GLU A 5 -14.39 1.42 -29.09
CA GLU A 5 -13.36 1.88 -30.02
C GLU A 5 -12.84 3.28 -29.66
N GLU A 6 -13.72 4.18 -29.24
CA GLU A 6 -13.42 5.54 -28.77
C GLU A 6 -12.60 5.56 -27.47
N ARG A 7 -12.61 4.46 -26.69
CA ARG A 7 -11.78 4.27 -25.49
C ARG A 7 -10.31 3.99 -25.83
N LYS A 8 -10.00 3.51 -27.04
CA LYS A 8 -8.65 3.07 -27.42
C LYS A 8 -7.75 4.28 -27.68
N GLY A 9 -6.96 4.65 -26.67
CA GLY A 9 -5.96 5.72 -26.75
C GLY A 9 -6.45 7.11 -26.31
N SER A 10 -7.68 7.24 -25.84
CA SER A 10 -8.20 8.43 -25.14
C SER A 10 -7.87 8.41 -23.64
N PHE A 11 -7.71 7.23 -23.04
CA PHE A 11 -7.42 7.06 -21.61
C PHE A 11 -6.13 7.78 -21.15
N SER A 12 -5.03 7.64 -21.89
CA SER A 12 -3.76 8.30 -21.54
C SER A 12 -3.86 9.83 -21.65
N HIS A 13 -4.68 10.33 -22.57
CA HIS A 13 -4.93 11.76 -22.71
C HIS A 13 -5.83 12.28 -21.58
N MET A 14 -6.90 11.54 -21.26
CA MET A 14 -7.80 11.82 -20.14
C MET A 14 -7.06 11.85 -18.79
N ALA A 15 -6.22 10.86 -18.51
CA ALA A 15 -5.40 10.81 -17.30
C ALA A 15 -4.46 12.02 -17.21
N ARG A 16 -3.95 12.52 -18.34
CA ARG A 16 -3.12 13.72 -18.39
C ARG A 16 -3.91 15.01 -18.16
N LEU A 17 -5.12 15.10 -18.70
CA LEU A 17 -6.03 16.24 -18.47
C LEU A 17 -6.43 16.30 -17.00
N VAL A 18 -6.97 15.21 -16.45
CA VAL A 18 -7.42 15.13 -15.04
C VAL A 18 -6.26 15.26 -14.05
N GLY A 19 -5.05 14.85 -14.43
CA GLY A 19 -3.85 15.05 -13.63
C GLY A 19 -3.37 16.51 -13.53
N ASN A 20 -3.93 17.44 -14.32
CA ASN A 20 -3.68 18.86 -14.16
C ASN A 20 -4.57 19.43 -13.05
N VAL A 21 -3.96 20.13 -12.09
CA VAL A 21 -4.64 20.71 -10.91
C VAL A 21 -5.80 21.62 -11.30
N LEU A 22 -5.67 22.45 -12.34
CA LEU A 22 -6.72 23.36 -12.76
C LEU A 22 -7.90 22.62 -13.40
N VAL A 23 -7.63 21.51 -14.08
CA VAL A 23 -8.69 20.68 -14.69
C VAL A 23 -9.42 19.88 -13.61
N SER A 24 -8.70 19.30 -12.63
CA SER A 24 -9.34 18.62 -11.50
C SER A 24 -10.17 19.59 -10.64
N GLU A 25 -9.67 20.81 -10.42
CA GLU A 25 -10.40 21.86 -9.70
C GLU A 25 -11.62 22.35 -10.49
N ALA A 26 -11.49 22.53 -11.81
CA ALA A 26 -12.61 22.84 -12.69
C ALA A 26 -13.68 21.75 -12.62
N LEU A 27 -13.29 20.47 -12.66
CA LEU A 27 -14.18 19.33 -12.52
C LEU A 27 -14.85 19.25 -11.14
N GLY A 28 -14.27 19.89 -10.12
CA GLY A 28 -14.80 19.87 -8.75
C GLY A 28 -14.31 18.70 -7.93
N LEU A 29 -13.11 18.18 -8.23
CA LEU A 29 -12.48 17.08 -7.50
C LEU A 29 -11.43 17.59 -6.51
N ASP A 30 -11.51 17.12 -5.28
CA ASP A 30 -10.44 17.26 -4.29
C ASP A 30 -9.61 15.96 -4.27
N LEU A 31 -8.34 16.08 -4.61
CA LEU A 31 -7.36 14.99 -4.67
C LEU A 31 -6.31 15.11 -3.55
N SER A 32 -6.52 16.00 -2.57
CA SER A 32 -5.54 16.29 -1.51
C SER A 32 -5.29 15.12 -0.56
N ASN A 33 -6.28 14.22 -0.40
CA ASN A 33 -6.21 13.06 0.49
C ASN A 33 -5.67 11.79 -0.17
N GLY A 34 -5.35 11.83 -1.47
CA GLY A 34 -4.81 10.69 -2.24
C GLY A 34 -5.84 10.02 -3.17
N PRO A 35 -5.42 8.99 -3.93
CA PRO A 35 -6.23 8.40 -5.01
C PRO A 35 -7.43 7.55 -4.53
N ASP A 36 -7.45 7.18 -3.26
CA ASP A 36 -8.48 6.32 -2.65
C ASP A 36 -9.58 7.12 -1.91
N ASP A 37 -9.42 8.45 -1.79
CA ASP A 37 -10.34 9.35 -1.07
C ASP A 37 -10.63 10.59 -1.94
N ILE A 38 -11.31 10.34 -3.07
CA ILE A 38 -11.69 11.37 -4.03
C ILE A 38 -13.00 12.01 -3.59
N LEU A 39 -12.96 13.27 -3.21
CA LEU A 39 -14.14 14.04 -2.83
C LEU A 39 -14.57 14.95 -3.98
N ARG A 40 -15.87 15.19 -4.10
CA ARG A 40 -16.47 16.13 -5.04
C ARG A 40 -17.03 17.33 -4.29
N PHE A 41 -16.71 18.54 -4.75
CA PHE A 41 -17.22 19.80 -4.18
C PHE A 41 -18.11 20.61 -5.14
N ARG A 42 -18.53 20.01 -6.26
CA ARG A 42 -19.55 20.55 -7.17
C ARG A 42 -20.82 19.70 -7.16
N PRO A 43 -22.00 20.28 -7.41
CA PRO A 43 -23.23 19.52 -7.65
C PRO A 43 -23.05 18.46 -8.74
N LEU A 44 -23.80 17.35 -8.66
CA LEU A 44 -23.70 16.23 -9.61
C LEU A 44 -23.98 16.67 -11.06
N GLU A 45 -24.90 17.60 -11.24
CA GLU A 45 -25.27 18.14 -12.56
C GLU A 45 -24.09 18.89 -13.19
N ASP A 46 -23.47 19.79 -12.43
CA ASP A 46 -22.30 20.57 -12.87
C ASP A 46 -21.10 19.64 -13.13
N PHE A 47 -20.87 18.66 -12.24
CA PHE A 47 -19.83 17.66 -12.41
C PHE A 47 -20.00 16.86 -13.71
N ASN A 48 -21.21 16.39 -14.00
CA ASN A 48 -21.51 15.62 -15.20
C ASN A 48 -21.34 16.43 -16.49
N ILE A 49 -21.70 17.72 -16.48
CA ILE A 49 -21.49 18.63 -17.61
C ILE A 49 -19.98 18.76 -17.91
N ILE A 50 -19.18 19.05 -16.88
CA ILE A 50 -17.73 19.26 -17.05
C ILE A 50 -17.04 17.95 -17.42
N LEU A 51 -17.43 16.83 -16.79
CA LEU A 51 -16.91 15.50 -17.10
C LEU A 51 -17.18 15.13 -18.56
N SER A 52 -18.36 15.45 -19.09
CA SER A 52 -18.72 15.18 -20.48
C SER A 52 -17.82 15.94 -21.46
N GLU A 53 -17.45 17.18 -21.13
CA GLU A 53 -16.56 17.99 -21.98
C GLU A 53 -15.10 17.50 -21.90
N VAL A 54 -14.62 17.10 -20.73
CA VAL A 54 -13.31 16.48 -20.55
C VAL A 54 -13.21 15.16 -21.31
N ILE A 55 -14.27 14.35 -21.28
CA ILE A 55 -14.39 13.12 -22.06
C ILE A 55 -14.36 13.42 -23.56
N ARG A 56 -15.11 14.43 -24.02
CA ARG A 56 -15.13 14.82 -25.42
C ARG A 56 -13.75 15.26 -25.90
N GLU A 57 -13.04 16.06 -25.11
CA GLU A 57 -11.67 16.46 -25.43
C GLU A 57 -10.70 15.26 -25.43
N ALA A 58 -10.88 14.30 -24.52
CA ALA A 58 -10.09 13.08 -24.47
C ALA A 58 -10.22 12.22 -25.75
N ILE A 59 -11.40 12.23 -26.36
CA ILE A 59 -11.72 11.52 -27.61
C ILE A 59 -11.25 12.33 -28.82
N ASP A 60 -11.67 13.59 -28.92
CA ASP A 60 -11.42 14.47 -30.07
C ASP A 60 -9.94 14.86 -30.19
N LYS A 61 -9.21 14.89 -29.07
CA LYS A 61 -7.78 15.27 -28.97
C LYS A 61 -7.47 16.59 -29.66
N LYS A 62 -8.34 17.61 -29.55
CA LYS A 62 -8.16 18.92 -30.21
C LYS A 62 -6.94 19.67 -29.69
N LEU A 63 -6.62 19.52 -28.40
CA LEU A 63 -5.40 20.00 -27.76
C LEU A 63 -4.14 19.25 -28.26
N GLY A 64 -4.33 18.07 -28.86
CA GLY A 64 -3.27 17.19 -29.29
C GLY A 64 -2.71 16.34 -28.15
N SER A 65 -2.22 15.15 -28.50
CA SER A 65 -1.68 14.18 -27.51
C SER A 65 -0.45 14.71 -26.75
N GLN A 66 0.22 15.75 -27.28
CA GLN A 66 1.39 16.42 -26.71
C GLN A 66 1.12 17.88 -26.30
N ALA A 67 -0.14 18.29 -26.06
CA ALA A 67 -0.45 19.69 -25.69
C ALA A 67 0.42 20.18 -24.53
N LEU A 68 0.86 21.44 -24.58
CA LEU A 68 1.70 22.02 -23.55
C LEU A 68 0.85 22.36 -22.32
N LYS A 69 1.49 22.51 -21.16
CA LYS A 69 0.80 22.88 -19.90
C LYS A 69 -0.09 24.12 -20.08
N ARG A 70 0.38 25.13 -20.82
CA ARG A 70 -0.36 26.37 -21.08
C ARG A 70 -1.68 26.14 -21.82
N ASP A 71 -1.73 25.16 -22.71
CA ASP A 71 -2.92 24.84 -23.49
C ASP A 71 -3.96 24.10 -22.63
N ILE A 72 -3.47 23.20 -21.75
CA ILE A 72 -4.31 22.52 -20.75
C ILE A 72 -4.85 23.51 -19.71
N ASP A 73 -4.04 24.47 -19.27
CA ASP A 73 -4.46 25.51 -18.33
C ASP A 73 -5.51 26.44 -18.96
N LYS A 74 -5.40 26.72 -20.27
CA LYS A 74 -6.43 27.47 -21.01
C LYS A 74 -7.74 26.66 -21.10
N PHE A 75 -7.64 25.39 -21.49
CA PHE A 75 -8.78 24.48 -21.51
C PHE A 75 -9.49 24.40 -20.15
N ALA A 76 -8.74 24.33 -19.04
CA ALA A 76 -9.31 24.34 -17.69
C ALA A 76 -10.13 25.60 -17.39
N ARG A 77 -9.70 26.77 -17.87
CA ARG A 77 -10.46 28.02 -17.71
C ARG A 77 -11.71 28.05 -18.57
N ASP A 78 -11.64 27.46 -19.76
CA ASP A 78 -12.78 27.34 -20.66
C ASP A 78 -13.85 26.40 -20.07
N LEU A 79 -13.46 25.35 -19.34
CA LEU A 79 -14.37 24.43 -18.63
C LEU A 79 -15.26 25.14 -17.60
N ILE A 80 -14.72 26.13 -16.89
CA ILE A 80 -15.47 26.90 -15.88
C ILE A 80 -16.48 27.86 -16.54
N SER A 81 -16.28 28.15 -17.83
CA SER A 81 -17.12 29.06 -18.61
C SER A 81 -18.20 28.34 -19.42
N ILE A 82 -18.40 27.03 -19.20
CA ILE A 82 -19.41 26.25 -19.92
C ILE A 82 -20.82 26.76 -19.56
N PRO A 83 -21.68 27.07 -20.56
CA PRO A 83 -23.06 27.44 -20.32
C PRO A 83 -23.83 26.32 -19.61
N GLY A 84 -24.54 26.65 -18.53
CA GLY A 84 -25.35 25.69 -17.77
C GLY A 84 -24.76 25.26 -16.42
N LEU A 85 -23.57 25.75 -16.06
CA LEU A 85 -23.02 25.56 -14.71
C LEU A 85 -23.71 26.49 -13.71
N SER A 86 -24.10 25.92 -12.56
CA SER A 86 -24.73 26.65 -11.47
C SER A 86 -23.77 27.64 -10.79
N GLY A 87 -22.47 27.35 -10.83
CA GLY A 87 -21.43 28.10 -10.11
C GLY A 87 -21.43 27.87 -8.59
N VAL A 88 -22.26 26.95 -8.10
CA VAL A 88 -22.40 26.62 -6.68
C VAL A 88 -21.31 25.62 -6.27
N ILE A 89 -20.74 25.83 -5.09
CA ILE A 89 -19.83 24.90 -4.42
C ILE A 89 -20.60 24.23 -3.28
N ILE A 90 -20.52 22.91 -3.20
CA ILE A 90 -21.09 22.11 -2.12
C ILE A 90 -20.00 21.69 -1.13
N THR A 91 -20.42 21.23 0.05
CA THR A 91 -19.48 20.63 1.01
C THR A 91 -18.88 19.37 0.35
N PRO A 92 -17.55 19.15 0.40
CA PRO A 92 -16.93 18.00 -0.24
C PRO A 92 -17.56 16.69 0.22
N GLU A 93 -18.08 15.91 -0.72
CA GLU A 93 -18.73 14.63 -0.47
C GLU A 93 -18.05 13.50 -1.26
N PRO A 94 -18.04 12.26 -0.74
CA PRO A 94 -17.50 11.12 -1.46
C PRO A 94 -18.29 10.87 -2.75
N ILE A 95 -17.59 10.41 -3.80
CA ILE A 95 -18.28 9.91 -5.00
C ILE A 95 -18.81 8.51 -4.66
N GLU A 96 -20.13 8.40 -4.42
CA GLU A 96 -20.79 7.12 -4.18
C GLU A 96 -20.65 6.21 -5.42
N ASN A 97 -20.10 5.01 -5.21
CA ASN A 97 -20.25 3.94 -6.18
C ASN A 97 -21.63 3.33 -5.95
N GLU A 98 -22.60 3.64 -6.81
CA GLU A 98 -23.83 2.86 -6.86
C GLU A 98 -23.47 1.43 -7.27
N GLU A 99 -23.28 0.55 -6.29
CA GLU A 99 -23.41 -0.89 -6.48
C GLU A 99 -24.88 -1.11 -6.85
N LEU A 100 -25.13 -1.31 -8.16
CA LEU A 100 -26.46 -1.64 -8.66
C LEU A 100 -26.92 -2.94 -7.99
N GLU A 101 -27.90 -2.80 -7.10
CA GLU A 101 -28.60 -3.87 -6.39
C GLU A 101 -29.34 -4.76 -7.41
N GLU A 102 -29.03 -6.07 -7.40
CA GLU A 102 -29.88 -7.08 -8.03
C GLU A 102 -30.90 -7.58 -6.99
N ASP A 103 -32.16 -7.20 -7.18
CA ASP A 103 -33.31 -7.63 -6.38
C ASP A 103 -33.57 -9.15 -6.48
N ASP A 104 -33.72 -9.74 -5.29
CA ASP A 104 -34.46 -10.94 -4.86
C ASP A 104 -35.07 -11.89 -5.91
N ILE A 105 -34.70 -13.19 -5.82
CA ILE A 105 -35.66 -14.31 -5.63
C ILE A 105 -34.98 -15.46 -4.83
N THR A 106 -35.45 -15.59 -3.59
CA THR A 106 -35.45 -16.72 -2.66
C THR A 106 -35.49 -18.16 -3.25
N LYS A 107 -34.63 -19.08 -2.77
CA LYS A 107 -34.94 -20.36 -2.04
C LYS A 107 -33.84 -21.44 -2.15
N ASN A 108 -33.36 -21.86 -0.97
CA ASN A 108 -32.99 -23.22 -0.52
C ASN A 108 -32.42 -24.26 -1.53
N ASN A 109 -31.16 -24.68 -1.34
CA ASN A 109 -30.79 -25.99 -0.77
C ASN A 109 -29.33 -26.36 -1.06
N GLU A 110 -28.77 -27.15 -0.16
CA GLU A 110 -27.44 -27.73 -0.18
C GLU A 110 -27.14 -28.61 -1.41
N THR A 111 -25.84 -28.74 -1.69
CA THR A 111 -25.13 -29.92 -2.22
C THR A 111 -24.64 -29.88 -3.69
N GLN A 112 -23.30 -29.92 -3.78
CA GLN A 112 -22.44 -30.53 -4.81
C GLN A 112 -22.41 -29.97 -6.24
N SER A 113 -21.17 -29.64 -6.63
CA SER A 113 -20.53 -29.93 -7.92
C SER A 113 -21.43 -30.17 -9.13
N ASN A 114 -21.34 -29.28 -10.12
CA ASN A 114 -20.46 -29.53 -11.26
C ASN A 114 -20.34 -28.28 -12.14
N ASN A 115 -19.21 -28.24 -12.83
CA ASN A 115 -18.84 -27.32 -13.90
C ASN A 115 -19.99 -27.13 -14.90
N ASP A 116 -20.10 -25.93 -15.46
CA ASP A 116 -19.83 -25.79 -16.90
C ASP A 116 -19.51 -24.33 -17.27
N GLU A 117 -18.42 -24.24 -18.02
CA GLU A 117 -17.78 -23.07 -18.55
C GLU A 117 -18.69 -22.32 -19.53
N LYS A 118 -18.64 -20.99 -19.49
CA LYS A 118 -18.77 -20.18 -20.71
C LYS A 118 -17.63 -19.18 -20.75
N GLU A 119 -16.55 -19.63 -21.40
CA GLU A 119 -15.54 -18.77 -22.01
C GLU A 119 -16.24 -17.73 -22.90
N ASN A 120 -15.99 -16.46 -22.62
CA ASN A 120 -16.03 -15.43 -23.64
C ASN A 120 -14.61 -14.86 -23.77
N ASN A 121 -13.96 -15.38 -24.79
CA ASN A 121 -12.60 -15.15 -25.20
C ASN A 121 -12.45 -13.70 -25.69
N SER A 122 -11.81 -12.85 -24.89
CA SER A 122 -11.06 -11.71 -25.40
C SER A 122 -9.75 -11.60 -24.61
N ASP A 123 -8.68 -11.72 -25.36
CA ASP A 123 -7.30 -11.90 -24.93
C ASP A 123 -6.80 -10.69 -24.13
N ASN A 124 -6.96 -10.74 -22.81
CA ASN A 124 -6.29 -9.86 -21.85
C ASN A 124 -5.55 -10.73 -20.85
N ASN A 125 -4.50 -11.37 -21.35
CA ASN A 125 -3.56 -12.24 -20.66
C ASN A 125 -2.70 -11.50 -19.61
N ARG A 126 -3.25 -10.48 -18.93
CA ARG A 126 -2.56 -9.72 -17.89
C ARG A 126 -2.94 -10.29 -16.52
N PRO A 127 -1.95 -10.76 -15.73
CA PRO A 127 -2.24 -11.25 -14.40
C PRO A 127 -2.85 -10.15 -13.54
N LYS A 128 -3.87 -10.49 -12.73
CA LYS A 128 -4.42 -9.57 -11.72
C LYS A 128 -3.30 -9.09 -10.80
N PRO A 129 -3.25 -7.80 -10.42
CA PRO A 129 -2.21 -7.30 -9.53
C PRO A 129 -2.28 -8.06 -8.19
N PRO A 130 -1.14 -8.48 -7.63
CA PRO A 130 -1.13 -9.20 -6.36
C PRO A 130 -1.65 -8.30 -5.24
N LYS A 131 -2.50 -8.85 -4.38
CA LYS A 131 -2.97 -8.15 -3.17
C LYS A 131 -1.77 -7.84 -2.28
N LYS A 132 -1.56 -6.57 -1.93
CA LYS A 132 -0.49 -6.17 -1.01
C LYS A 132 -0.86 -6.54 0.43
N PRO A 133 0.06 -7.14 1.21
CA PRO A 133 -0.19 -7.40 2.62
C PRO A 133 -0.22 -6.09 3.39
N GLU A 134 -1.16 -5.96 4.33
CA GLU A 134 -1.31 -4.77 5.18
C GLU A 134 -0.77 -4.97 6.60
N HIS A 135 -0.60 -6.24 7.01
CA HIS A 135 -0.14 -6.64 8.34
C HIS A 135 1.09 -7.55 8.22
N ILE A 136 1.93 -7.53 9.26
CA ILE A 136 2.99 -8.52 9.42
C ILE A 136 2.32 -9.84 9.81
N LYS A 137 2.53 -10.88 9.00
CA LYS A 137 1.96 -12.19 9.28
C LYS A 137 2.57 -12.75 10.56
N GLN A 138 1.72 -13.18 11.49
CA GLN A 138 2.17 -13.90 12.67
C GLN A 138 2.62 -15.31 12.26
N GLU A 139 3.90 -15.60 12.46
CA GLU A 139 4.41 -16.96 12.30
C GLU A 139 4.32 -17.75 13.61
N LYS A 140 3.75 -18.95 13.51
CA LYS A 140 3.47 -19.84 14.65
C LYS A 140 4.74 -20.26 15.38
N THR A 141 5.81 -20.55 14.64
CA THR A 141 7.11 -20.96 15.20
C THR A 141 7.72 -19.88 16.09
N ILE A 142 7.66 -18.61 15.66
CA ILE A 142 8.14 -17.47 16.43
C ILE A 142 7.28 -17.30 17.68
N TYR A 143 5.95 -17.30 17.53
CA TYR A 143 5.03 -17.14 18.66
C TYR A 143 5.22 -18.22 19.74
N GLU A 144 5.30 -19.49 19.34
CA GLU A 144 5.52 -20.61 20.26
C GLU A 144 6.92 -20.56 20.89
N GLY A 145 7.93 -20.14 20.13
CA GLY A 145 9.29 -19.98 20.65
C GLY A 145 9.38 -18.85 21.69
N LEU A 146 8.70 -17.73 21.46
CA LEU A 146 8.63 -16.62 22.41
C LEU A 146 7.89 -17.03 23.70
N LYS A 147 6.81 -17.81 23.59
CA LYS A 147 6.13 -18.37 24.77
C LYS A 147 7.02 -19.24 25.65
N LYS A 148 7.95 -19.98 25.06
CA LYS A 148 8.90 -20.82 25.81
C LYS A 148 9.92 -19.98 26.58
N LEU A 149 10.35 -18.86 25.99
CA LEU A 149 11.25 -17.90 26.66
C LEU A 149 10.63 -17.25 27.90
N SER A 150 9.30 -17.31 28.05
CA SER A 150 8.57 -16.67 29.16
C SER A 150 8.87 -15.17 29.30
N SER A 151 9.20 -14.51 28.17
CA SER A 151 9.49 -13.08 28.12
C SER A 151 8.24 -12.31 27.72
N GLU A 152 7.47 -11.87 28.71
CA GLU A 152 6.23 -11.10 28.50
C GLU A 152 6.46 -9.89 27.57
N LYS A 153 7.62 -9.24 27.70
CA LYS A 153 8.01 -8.12 26.84
C LYS A 153 8.13 -8.53 25.37
N LEU A 154 8.87 -9.60 25.06
CA LEU A 154 9.07 -10.03 23.68
C LEU A 154 7.78 -10.58 23.07
N GLU A 155 7.00 -11.32 23.84
CA GLU A 155 5.67 -11.80 23.43
C GLU A 155 4.73 -10.63 23.10
N SER A 156 4.64 -9.65 23.99
CA SER A 156 3.76 -8.47 23.82
C SER A 156 4.21 -7.58 22.66
N LEU A 157 5.51 -7.35 22.50
CA LEU A 157 6.05 -6.61 21.35
C LEU A 157 5.73 -7.32 20.04
N TYR A 158 5.98 -8.64 19.95
CA TYR A 158 5.70 -9.41 18.74
C TYR A 158 4.20 -9.46 18.41
N TYR A 159 3.34 -9.65 19.41
CA TYR A 159 1.90 -9.56 19.24
C TYR A 159 1.48 -8.20 18.67
N SER A 160 1.99 -7.11 19.27
CA SER A 160 1.64 -5.74 18.89
C SER A 160 2.02 -5.42 17.44
N ILE A 161 3.21 -5.81 16.99
CA ILE A 161 3.64 -5.55 15.60
C ILE A 161 2.89 -6.39 14.56
N CYS A 162 2.31 -7.55 14.95
CA CYS A 162 1.50 -8.38 14.07
C CYS A 162 0.05 -7.93 13.96
N ILE A 163 -0.55 -7.44 15.06
CA ILE A 163 -1.98 -7.06 15.11
C ILE A 163 -2.24 -5.66 14.52
N VAL A 164 -1.29 -4.73 14.65
CA VAL A 164 -1.46 -3.35 14.17
C VAL A 164 -1.18 -3.27 12.67
N SER A 165 -2.06 -2.60 11.92
CA SER A 165 -1.90 -2.37 10.48
C SER A 165 -0.62 -1.61 10.16
N ALA A 166 0.30 -2.25 9.45
CA ALA A 166 1.52 -1.60 8.98
C ALA A 166 1.23 -0.54 7.92
N LYS A 167 0.16 -0.71 7.12
CA LYS A 167 -0.28 0.27 6.13
C LYS A 167 -0.75 1.57 6.79
N SER A 168 -1.52 1.47 7.88
CA SER A 168 -2.10 2.63 8.56
C SER A 168 -1.14 3.27 9.57
N HIS A 169 -0.23 2.48 10.16
CA HIS A 169 0.64 2.91 11.26
C HIS A 169 2.12 2.61 11.00
N THR A 170 2.60 2.86 9.78
CA THR A 170 3.97 2.48 9.36
C THR A 170 5.07 2.98 10.31
N PRO A 171 5.10 4.26 10.74
CA PRO A 171 6.14 4.75 11.63
C PRO A 171 6.14 4.05 12.99
N LEU A 172 4.94 3.79 13.54
CA LEU A 172 4.78 3.10 14.82
C LEU A 172 5.29 1.66 14.73
N ILE A 173 4.94 0.94 13.66
CA ILE A 173 5.38 -0.43 13.44
C ILE A 173 6.89 -0.49 13.18
N ALA A 174 7.47 0.48 12.47
CA ALA A 174 8.92 0.55 12.26
C ALA A 174 9.68 0.64 13.60
N VAL A 175 9.21 1.48 14.53
CA VAL A 175 9.78 1.56 15.88
C VAL A 175 9.52 0.28 16.67
N GLY A 176 8.32 -0.31 16.57
CA GLY A 176 7.97 -1.56 17.23
C GLY A 176 8.86 -2.74 16.82
N ILE A 177 9.09 -2.92 15.52
CA ILE A 177 10.00 -3.95 14.99
C ILE A 177 11.42 -3.68 15.50
N TRP A 178 11.89 -2.44 15.40
CA TRP A 178 13.21 -2.06 15.88
C TRP A 178 13.39 -2.41 17.36
N SER A 179 12.42 -2.05 18.21
CA SER A 179 12.41 -2.37 19.64
C SER A 179 12.34 -3.86 19.93
N PHE A 180 11.61 -4.63 19.12
CA PHE A 180 11.55 -6.09 19.23
C PHE A 180 12.90 -6.73 18.95
N ILE A 181 13.57 -6.39 17.84
CA ILE A 181 14.88 -6.95 17.48
C ILE A 181 15.99 -6.49 18.45
N GLU A 182 15.95 -5.22 18.89
CA GLU A 182 16.84 -4.68 19.93
C GLU A 182 16.71 -5.49 21.22
N SER A 183 15.49 -5.78 21.67
CA SER A 183 15.23 -6.55 22.88
C SER A 183 15.61 -8.03 22.71
N LEU A 184 15.30 -8.63 21.56
CA LEU A 184 15.62 -10.03 21.28
C LEU A 184 17.13 -10.25 21.31
N THR A 185 17.90 -9.38 20.65
CA THR A 185 19.37 -9.49 20.65
C THR A 185 19.99 -9.16 22.01
N ALA A 186 19.38 -8.28 22.82
CA ALA A 186 19.79 -8.09 24.20
C ALA A 186 19.63 -9.36 25.03
N SER A 187 18.53 -10.10 24.86
CA SER A 187 18.33 -11.42 25.48
C SER A 187 19.34 -12.48 25.01
N MET A 188 20.01 -12.27 23.88
CA MET A 188 21.11 -13.13 23.41
C MET A 188 22.49 -12.74 23.98
N GLY A 189 22.55 -11.75 24.87
CA GLY A 189 23.80 -11.25 25.46
C GLY A 189 24.55 -10.23 24.59
N ARG A 190 23.85 -9.52 23.69
CA ARG A 190 24.43 -8.36 23.01
C ARG A 190 24.71 -7.24 24.03
N GLU A 191 25.88 -6.64 23.96
CA GLU A 191 26.24 -5.47 24.78
C GLU A 191 25.40 -4.23 24.40
N GLU A 192 25.03 -3.41 25.39
CA GLU A 192 24.20 -2.22 25.19
C GLU A 192 24.78 -1.21 24.19
N THR A 193 26.11 -1.09 24.14
CA THR A 193 26.81 -0.17 23.25
C THR A 193 26.91 -0.68 21.81
N THR A 194 26.61 -1.95 21.56
CA THR A 194 26.72 -2.57 20.24
C THR A 194 25.37 -2.54 19.53
N PRO A 195 25.20 -1.83 18.39
CA PRO A 195 23.95 -1.87 17.64
C PRO A 195 23.56 -3.31 17.23
N PHE A 196 22.28 -3.66 17.26
CA PHE A 196 21.86 -5.04 16.91
C PHE A 196 22.27 -5.46 15.50
N LYS A 197 22.40 -4.52 14.55
CA LYS A 197 22.83 -4.82 13.18
C LYS A 197 24.30 -5.29 13.12
N ASP A 198 25.13 -4.78 14.02
CA ASP A 198 26.55 -5.13 14.10
C ASP A 198 26.74 -6.44 14.88
N PHE A 199 25.89 -6.69 15.87
CA PHE A 199 25.79 -7.99 16.55
C PHE A 199 25.35 -9.10 15.59
N LEU A 200 24.31 -8.84 14.79
CA LEU A 200 23.81 -9.74 13.74
C LEU A 200 24.59 -9.61 12.43
N ASN A 201 25.92 -9.61 12.52
CA ASN A 201 26.80 -9.59 11.35
C ASN A 201 26.83 -10.93 10.61
N LYS A 202 27.48 -10.92 9.44
CA LYS A 202 27.61 -12.08 8.55
C LYS A 202 28.10 -13.35 9.27
N HIS A 203 29.09 -13.23 10.16
CA HIS A 203 29.64 -14.37 10.89
C HIS A 203 28.61 -14.96 11.87
N ARG A 204 27.87 -14.10 12.60
CA ARG A 204 26.82 -14.57 13.52
C ARG A 204 25.68 -15.26 12.76
N LEU A 205 25.24 -14.72 11.63
CA LEU A 205 24.21 -15.35 10.79
C LEU A 205 24.65 -16.74 10.28
N GLN A 206 25.93 -16.90 9.94
CA GLN A 206 26.48 -18.21 9.56
C GLN A 206 26.45 -19.19 10.74
N LYS A 207 26.84 -18.74 11.94
CA LYS A 207 26.80 -19.55 13.17
C LYS A 207 25.37 -19.98 13.52
N LEU A 208 24.40 -19.11 13.29
CA LEU A 208 22.97 -19.36 13.48
C LEU A 208 22.34 -20.25 12.39
N GLY A 209 23.11 -20.66 11.38
CA GLY A 209 22.62 -21.54 10.31
C GLY A 209 21.70 -20.86 9.29
N ILE A 210 21.70 -19.53 9.19
CA ILE A 210 20.82 -18.77 8.28
C ILE A 210 21.21 -18.95 6.82
N GLY A 211 22.49 -19.14 6.55
CA GLY A 211 23.00 -19.37 5.20
C GLY A 211 24.49 -19.12 5.07
N GLN A 212 24.97 -19.15 3.83
CA GLN A 212 26.37 -18.90 3.48
C GLN A 212 26.49 -18.06 2.21
N GLY A 213 27.65 -17.42 2.03
CA GLY A 213 27.98 -16.68 0.82
C GLY A 213 26.95 -15.58 0.49
N LYS A 214 26.42 -15.61 -0.75
CA LYS A 214 25.47 -14.61 -1.26
C LYS A 214 24.07 -14.71 -0.66
N ALA A 215 23.68 -15.88 -0.12
CA ALA A 215 22.36 -16.07 0.49
C ALA A 215 22.15 -15.16 1.72
N LEU A 216 23.24 -14.72 2.35
CA LEU A 216 23.21 -13.82 3.51
C LEU A 216 22.90 -12.36 3.15
N ASN A 217 22.95 -11.98 1.87
CA ASN A 217 22.78 -10.58 1.48
C ASN A 217 21.38 -10.06 1.82
N ALA A 218 20.34 -10.86 1.59
CA ALA A 218 18.96 -10.48 1.86
C ALA A 218 18.69 -10.25 3.36
N PRO A 219 19.01 -11.18 4.29
CA PRO A 219 18.81 -10.95 5.72
C PRO A 219 19.69 -9.81 6.24
N ILE A 220 20.95 -9.71 5.84
CA ILE A 220 21.83 -8.59 6.26
C ILE A 220 21.22 -7.24 5.83
N SER A 221 20.79 -7.12 4.57
CA SER A 221 20.21 -5.88 4.08
C SER A 221 18.90 -5.52 4.78
N SER A 222 18.10 -6.54 5.12
CA SER A 222 16.82 -6.35 5.84
C SER A 222 17.06 -5.87 7.27
N ILE A 223 18.03 -6.45 7.98
CA ILE A 223 18.43 -6.01 9.32
C ILE A 223 18.95 -4.57 9.28
N SER A 224 19.79 -4.23 8.30
CA SER A 224 20.31 -2.86 8.15
C SER A 224 19.18 -1.86 7.92
N ARG A 225 18.22 -2.16 7.04
CA ARG A 225 17.04 -1.30 6.82
C ARG A 225 16.21 -1.13 8.08
N ILE A 226 15.89 -2.22 8.78
CA ILE A 226 15.14 -2.17 10.04
C ILE A 226 15.87 -1.31 11.08
N ALA A 227 17.19 -1.49 11.21
CA ALA A 227 18.02 -0.70 12.12
C ALA A 227 18.00 0.79 11.79
N GLU A 228 18.22 1.13 10.53
CA GLU A 228 18.32 2.52 10.06
C GLU A 228 16.97 3.22 10.10
N TYR A 229 15.91 2.58 9.61
CA TYR A 229 14.57 3.16 9.58
C TYR A 229 13.92 3.27 10.95
N GLY A 230 14.11 2.28 11.82
CA GLY A 230 13.70 2.39 13.22
C GLY A 230 14.42 3.53 13.91
N ASN A 231 15.73 3.68 13.67
CA ASN A 231 16.55 4.74 14.26
C ASN A 231 16.23 6.14 13.73
N LEU A 232 16.00 6.26 12.43
CA LEU A 232 15.57 7.51 11.80
C LEU A 232 14.22 7.95 12.35
N THR A 233 13.25 7.04 12.39
CA THR A 233 11.86 7.32 12.82
C THR A 233 11.80 7.75 14.30
N LYS A 234 12.63 7.16 15.17
CA LYS A 234 12.60 7.51 16.62
C LYS A 234 13.31 8.83 16.95
N HIS A 235 14.34 9.23 16.21
CA HIS A 235 15.22 10.34 16.60
C HIS A 235 15.13 11.56 15.69
N HIS A 236 14.75 11.39 14.42
CA HIS A 236 14.70 12.51 13.50
C HIS A 236 13.41 13.30 13.69
N LYS A 237 13.52 14.62 13.74
CA LYS A 237 12.38 15.56 13.91
C LYS A 237 11.27 15.51 12.86
N VAL A 238 11.46 14.82 11.72
CA VAL A 238 10.61 14.94 10.52
C VAL A 238 10.65 13.64 9.70
N ALA A 239 11.84 13.09 9.44
CA ALA A 239 11.99 11.89 8.64
C ALA A 239 11.52 10.64 9.41
N ALA A 240 10.80 9.76 8.72
CA ALA A 240 10.29 8.51 9.25
C ALA A 240 10.11 7.47 8.13
N GLN A 241 9.90 6.22 8.52
CA GLN A 241 9.57 5.14 7.59
C GLN A 241 8.09 5.15 7.21
N PHE A 242 7.82 5.22 5.91
CA PHE A 242 6.46 5.20 5.34
C PHE A 242 6.22 4.06 4.34
N ASP A 243 7.25 3.31 3.96
CA ASP A 243 7.08 2.13 3.11
C ASP A 243 6.78 0.88 3.96
N TYR A 244 5.49 0.63 4.17
CA TYR A 244 5.02 -0.56 4.89
C TYR A 244 5.23 -1.86 4.11
N SER A 245 5.20 -1.81 2.77
CA SER A 245 5.30 -3.00 1.93
C SER A 245 6.70 -3.60 2.02
N GLN A 246 7.73 -2.75 1.94
CA GLN A 246 9.11 -3.19 2.14
C GLN A 246 9.36 -3.68 3.56
N MET A 247 8.77 -3.04 4.58
CA MET A 247 8.91 -3.44 5.97
C MET A 247 8.31 -4.83 6.26
N ILE A 248 7.12 -5.11 5.72
CA ILE A 248 6.52 -6.47 5.80
C ILE A 248 7.41 -7.49 5.11
N ASN A 249 7.94 -7.15 3.92
CA ASN A 249 8.86 -8.03 3.22
C ASN A 249 10.16 -8.25 3.99
N ASP A 250 10.72 -7.23 4.63
CA ASP A 250 11.93 -7.34 5.45
C ASP A 250 11.72 -8.27 6.65
N MET A 251 10.57 -8.13 7.33
CA MET A 251 10.18 -9.05 8.41
C MET A 251 10.08 -10.48 7.92
N LYS A 252 9.46 -10.70 6.77
CA LYS A 252 9.37 -12.02 6.12
C LYS A 252 10.75 -12.62 5.86
N VAL A 253 11.67 -11.83 5.32
CA VAL A 253 13.04 -12.27 5.01
C VAL A 253 13.80 -12.69 6.27
N ILE A 254 13.56 -12.03 7.41
CA ILE A 254 14.25 -12.33 8.67
C ILE A 254 13.50 -13.31 9.58
N GLU A 255 12.35 -13.85 9.19
CA GLU A 255 11.62 -14.88 9.96
C GLU A 255 12.53 -16.06 10.39
N PRO A 256 13.39 -16.64 9.51
CA PRO A 256 14.29 -17.71 9.92
C PRO A 256 15.34 -17.24 10.94
N LEU A 257 15.79 -15.99 10.83
CA LEU A 257 16.74 -15.40 11.76
C LEU A 257 16.13 -15.19 13.14
N ILE A 258 14.91 -14.63 13.22
CA ILE A 258 14.20 -14.45 14.49
C ILE A 258 14.02 -15.80 15.18
N SER A 259 13.60 -16.82 14.43
CA SER A 259 13.43 -18.18 14.95
C SER A 259 14.75 -18.77 15.46
N ALA A 260 15.86 -18.60 14.73
CA ALA A 260 17.18 -19.07 15.17
C ALA A 260 17.68 -18.34 16.43
N CYS A 261 17.43 -17.04 16.54
CA CYS A 261 17.76 -16.26 17.74
C CYS A 261 17.00 -16.77 18.96
N ILE A 262 15.69 -16.99 18.83
CA ILE A 262 14.84 -17.53 19.90
C ILE A 262 15.31 -18.93 20.32
N ASN A 263 15.68 -19.78 19.37
CA ASN A 263 16.21 -21.11 19.67
C ASN A 263 17.56 -21.05 20.38
N GLU A 264 18.45 -20.13 19.98
CA GLU A 264 19.74 -19.94 20.67
C GLU A 264 19.54 -19.50 22.12
N ILE A 265 18.58 -18.60 22.40
CA ILE A 265 18.27 -18.20 23.79
C ILE A 265 17.72 -19.40 24.58
N ASN A 266 16.71 -20.10 24.06
CA ASN A 266 16.11 -21.26 24.74
C ASN A 266 17.10 -22.43 24.98
N ASN A 267 18.20 -22.51 24.23
CA ASN A 267 19.22 -23.55 24.40
C ASN A 267 20.37 -23.13 25.34
N ASN A 268 20.47 -21.83 25.67
CA ASN A 268 21.50 -21.28 26.56
C ASN A 268 20.99 -21.06 27.99
N ASP A 269 19.67 -21.13 28.21
CA ASP A 269 19.01 -21.19 29.53
C ASP A 269 18.90 -22.65 30.02
#